data_AF-A0A354HDG7-F1
#
_entry.id   AF-A0A354HDG7-F1
#
_cell.length_a   1.000
_cell.length_b   1.000
_cell.length_c   1.000
_cell.angle_alpha   90.00
_cell.angle_beta   90.00
_cell.angle_gamma   90.00
#
_symmetry.space_group_name_H-M   'P 1'
#
loop_
_entity.id
_entity.type
_entity.pdbx_description
1 polymer ?
#
loop_
_entity_poly.entity_id
_entity_poly.type
_entity_poly.pdbx_seq_one_letter_code
_entity_poly.pdbx_strand_id
1 'polypeptide(L)' 'MTKAELISAIAEKTELSKKDSEKALNALTAVITDTLAKGDKIQLVG' A
#
# COMPACT_ATOMS: atom_id res chain seq x y z
N MET A 1 -13.25 6.40 2.66
CA MET A 1 -11.86 6.07 2.29
C MET A 1 -11.78 5.75 0.82
N THR A 2 -11.63 6.78 0.00
CA THR A 2 -11.15 6.67 -1.38
C THR A 2 -9.64 6.48 -1.39
N LYS A 3 -9.06 6.08 -2.54
CA LYS A 3 -7.60 5.93 -2.71
C LYS A 3 -6.83 7.19 -2.25
N ALA A 4 -7.39 8.37 -2.49
CA ALA A 4 -6.81 9.65 -2.08
C ALA A 4 -6.80 9.86 -0.55
N GLU A 5 -7.87 9.44 0.14
CA GLU A 5 -7.92 9.47 1.60
C GLU A 5 -6.94 8.47 2.22
N LEU A 6 -6.74 7.31 1.58
CA LEU A 6 -5.78 6.29 2.01
C LEU A 6 -4.33 6.80 1.89
N ILE A 7 -4.01 7.45 0.77
CA ILE A 7 -2.69 8.08 0.54
C ILE A 7 -2.43 9.18 1.57
N SER A 8 -3.44 10.00 1.87
CA SER A 8 -3.32 11.07 2.86
C SER A 8 -3.12 10.52 4.27
N ALA A 9 -3.87 9.48 4.66
CA ALA A 9 -3.71 8.82 5.95
C ALA A 9 -2.36 8.11 6.09
N ILE A 10 -1.82 7.51 5.02
CA ILE A 10 -0.48 6.93 5.01
C ILE A 10 0.55 8.04 5.17
N ALA A 11 0.46 9.12 4.38
CA ALA A 11 1.35 10.26 4.45
C ALA A 11 1.41 10.87 5.86
N GLU A 12 0.24 11.06 6.49
CA GLU A 12 0.14 11.59 7.85
C GLU A 12 0.70 10.63 8.91
N LYS A 13 0.51 9.32 8.77
CA LYS A 13 1.01 8.33 9.74
C LYS A 13 2.47 7.94 9.57
N THR A 14 3.04 8.16 8.39
CA THR A 14 4.42 7.76 8.05
C THR A 14 5.34 8.95 7.86
N GLU A 15 4.81 10.17 7.95
CA GLU A 15 5.49 11.43 7.61
C GLU A 15 6.07 11.45 6.17
N LEU A 16 5.57 10.57 5.30
CA LEU A 16 5.96 10.49 3.89
C LEU A 16 5.27 11.56 3.06
N SER A 17 5.91 11.97 1.97
CA SER A 17 5.27 12.86 1.00
C SER A 17 4.05 12.17 0.36
N LYS A 18 3.08 12.95 -0.13
CA LYS A 18 1.92 12.40 -0.88
C LYS A 18 2.36 11.53 -2.06
N LYS A 19 3.47 11.91 -2.71
CA LYS A 19 4.05 11.20 -3.86
C LYS A 19 4.62 9.83 -3.44
N ASP A 20 5.30 9.78 -2.30
CA ASP A 20 5.86 8.54 -1.77
C ASP A 20 4.78 7.64 -1.19
N SER A 21 3.75 8.23 -0.57
CA SER A 21 2.58 7.50 -0.05
C SER A 21 1.75 6.87 -1.17
N GLU A 22 1.59 7.57 -2.30
CA GLU A 22 0.96 7.02 -3.50
C GLU A 22 1.78 5.89 -4.12
N LYS A 23 3.10 6.07 -4.21
CA LYS A 23 4.01 5.01 -4.66
C LYS A 23 3.96 3.79 -3.74
N ALA A 24 3.99 3.98 -2.44
CA ALA A 24 3.93 2.91 -1.45
C ALA A 24 2.61 2.14 -1.56
N LEU A 25 1.49 2.84 -1.69
CA LEU A 25 0.18 2.21 -1.85
C LEU A 25 0.08 1.40 -3.16
N ASN A 26 0.55 1.97 -4.27
CA ASN A 26 0.57 1.27 -5.56
C ASN A 26 1.50 0.06 -5.53
N ALA A 27 2.69 0.18 -4.91
CA ALA A 27 3.64 -0.91 -4.77
C ALA A 27 3.09 -2.03 -3.88
N LEU A 28 2.50 -1.69 -2.75
CA LEU A 28 1.84 -2.66 -1.87
C LEU A 28 0.72 -3.40 -2.61
N THR A 29 -0.14 -2.67 -3.31
CA THR A 29 -1.24 -3.27 -4.10
C THR A 29 -0.69 -4.19 -5.19
N ALA A 30 0.38 -3.78 -5.89
CA ALA A 30 1.01 -4.59 -6.92
C ALA A 30 1.64 -5.87 -6.35
N VAL A 31 2.39 -5.77 -5.26
CA VAL A 31 2.98 -6.93 -4.57
C VAL A 31 1.89 -7.87 -4.09
N ILE A 32 0.83 -7.35 -3.46
CA ILE A 32 -0.29 -8.17 -3.01
C ILE A 32 -0.94 -8.90 -4.19
N THR A 33 -1.18 -8.19 -5.29
CA THR A 33 -1.80 -8.76 -6.49
C THR A 33 -0.92 -9.85 -7.11
N ASP A 34 0.38 -9.60 -7.23
CA ASP A 34 1.35 -10.53 -7.82
C ASP A 34 1.54 -11.78 -6.95
N THR A 35 1.66 -11.61 -5.63
CA THR A 35 1.77 -12.73 -4.68
C THR A 35 0.49 -13.57 -4.67
N LEU A 36 -0.69 -12.94 -4.64
CA LEU A 36 -1.96 -13.67 -4.76
C LEU A 36 -2.10 -14.38 -6.11
N ALA A 37 -1.67 -13.75 -7.21
CA ALA A 37 -1.71 -14.33 -8.54
C ALA A 37 -0.79 -15.55 -8.68
N LYS A 38 0.32 -15.58 -7.93
CA LYS A 38 1.21 -16.75 -7.81
C LYS A 38 0.65 -17.86 -6.92
N GLY A 39 -0.47 -17.62 -6.25
CA GLY A 39 -1.06 -18.54 -5.27
C GLY A 39 -0.35 -18.53 -3.92
N ASP A 40 0.59 -17.60 -3.72
CA ASP A 40 1.31 -17.44 -2.47
C ASP A 40 0.42 -16.75 -1.42
N LYS A 41 0.50 -17.22 -0.18
CA LYS A 41 -0.22 -16.61 0.95
C LYS A 41 0.55 -15.41 1.47
N ILE A 42 -0.11 -14.25 1.46
CA ILE A 42 0.40 -13.05 2.12
C ILE A 42 0.04 -13.13 3.60
N GLN A 43 1.05 -13.33 4.45
CA GLN A 43 0.91 -13.17 5.89
C GLN A 43 1.57 -11.86 6.31
N LEU A 44 0.75 -10.85 6.56
CA LEU A 44 1.15 -9.64 7.27
C LEU A 44 0.98 -9.91 8.76
N VAL A 45 2.01 -10.48 9.39
CA VAL A 45 2.09 -10.63 10.84
C VAL A 45 2.66 -9.33 11.40
N GLY A 46 1.99 -8.76 12.40
CA GLY A 46 2.23 -7.41 12.92
C GLY A 46 3.62 -7.18 13.47
#